data_AF-A0A956YFN4-F1
#
_entry.id   AF-A0A956YFN4-F1
#
_cell.length_a   1.000
_cell.length_b   1.000
_cell.length_c   1.000
_cell.angle_alpha   90.00
_cell.angle_beta   90.00
_cell.angle_gamma   90.00
#
_symmetry.space_group_name_H-M   'P 1'
#
loop_
_entity.id
_entity.type
_entity.pdbx_description
1 polymer ?
#
loop_
_entity_poly.entity_id
_entity_poly.type
_entity_poly.pdbx_seq_one_letter_code
_entity_poly.pdbx_strand_id
1 'polypeptide(L)'
;MTKLQKWGGMAALYEALAYIIGFVGFIAIVNVGGIADPLQKVAAIVENQGLLTALHLIVYVAWGATLVVLTLALHERLDGKRSALARTATAFGLIWAVLVIASGMIYNVGMETVAGLQASHPEQAATVWLAIESVFNGLGGGVEVVGGIWVLLLSVAGLRSGNLPRALHYLGYLVGAAGVVSVVPALAEISASLFGLTQIVWFAWLGVAMLRGGETAVQKAITPAFE
;
A
#
# COMPACT_ATOMS: atom_id res chain seq x y z
N MET A 1 -24.80 -2.45 -7.97
CA MET A 1 -23.52 -2.46 -7.20
C MET A 1 -23.81 -2.15 -5.74
N THR A 2 -23.28 -2.93 -4.78
CA THR A 2 -23.45 -2.60 -3.35
C THR A 2 -22.66 -1.34 -2.99
N LYS A 3 -23.04 -0.64 -1.92
CA LYS A 3 -22.28 0.54 -1.43
C LYS A 3 -20.82 0.17 -1.16
N LEU A 4 -20.56 -0.99 -0.56
CA LEU A 4 -19.21 -1.44 -0.24
C LEU A 4 -18.34 -1.69 -1.49
N GLN A 5 -18.90 -2.27 -2.56
CA GLN A 5 -18.15 -2.43 -3.82
C GLN A 5 -17.75 -1.09 -4.45
N LYS A 6 -18.64 -0.09 -4.38
CA LYS A 6 -18.33 1.27 -4.85
C LYS A 6 -17.19 1.89 -4.04
N TRP A 7 -17.27 1.80 -2.71
CA TRP A 7 -16.23 2.27 -1.81
C TRP A 7 -14.91 1.53 -2.00
N GLY A 8 -14.93 0.21 -2.20
CA GLY A 8 -13.73 -0.57 -2.53
C GLY A 8 -13.09 -0.12 -3.85
N GLY A 9 -13.90 0.14 -4.88
CA GLY A 9 -13.39 0.67 -6.14
C GLY A 9 -12.73 2.05 -5.99
N MET A 10 -13.36 2.96 -5.23
CA MET A 10 -12.79 4.28 -4.91
C MET A 10 -11.52 4.17 -4.05
N ALA A 11 -11.51 3.26 -3.07
CA ALA A 11 -10.35 3.00 -2.24
C ALA A 11 -9.16 2.54 -3.08
N ALA A 12 -9.34 1.58 -3.99
CA ALA A 12 -8.28 1.15 -4.91
C ALA A 12 -7.73 2.29 -5.78
N LEU A 13 -8.59 3.20 -6.26
CA LEU A 13 -8.11 4.37 -7.01
C LEU A 13 -7.31 5.34 -6.13
N TYR A 14 -7.73 5.52 -4.87
CA TYR A 14 -6.95 6.29 -3.90
C TYR A 14 -5.61 5.63 -3.61
N GLU A 15 -5.54 4.31 -3.43
CA GLU A 15 -4.26 3.62 -3.19
C GLU A 15 -3.27 3.88 -4.33
N ALA A 16 -3.75 3.80 -5.59
CA ALA A 16 -2.93 4.11 -6.76
C ALA A 16 -2.43 5.57 -6.75
N LEU A 17 -3.32 6.53 -6.43
CA LEU A 17 -2.97 7.94 -6.34
C LEU A 17 -1.94 8.20 -5.23
N ALA A 18 -2.13 7.58 -4.07
CA ALA A 18 -1.24 7.75 -2.93
C ALA A 18 0.16 7.15 -3.19
N TYR A 19 0.29 6.05 -3.95
CA TYR A 19 1.59 5.61 -4.44
C TYR A 19 2.26 6.67 -5.33
N ILE A 20 1.52 7.28 -6.27
CA ILE A 20 2.07 8.35 -7.12
C ILE A 20 2.52 9.54 -6.26
N ILE A 21 1.71 9.95 -5.28
CA ILE A 21 2.06 10.99 -4.32
C ILE A 21 3.33 10.61 -3.55
N GLY A 22 3.46 9.35 -3.12
CA GLY A 22 4.64 8.84 -2.41
C GLY A 22 5.90 8.91 -3.26
N PHE A 23 5.87 8.41 -4.49
CA PHE A 23 7.00 8.48 -5.42
C PHE A 23 7.44 9.93 -5.68
N VAL A 24 6.49 10.83 -5.96
CA VAL A 24 6.82 12.23 -6.22
C VAL A 24 7.30 12.94 -4.94
N GLY A 25 6.57 12.78 -3.84
CA GLY A 25 6.85 13.46 -2.58
C GLY A 25 8.15 13.01 -1.93
N PHE A 26 8.33 11.71 -1.72
CA PHE A 26 9.51 11.20 -1.01
C PHE A 26 10.76 11.15 -1.86
N ILE A 27 10.66 10.81 -3.15
CA ILE A 27 11.85 10.60 -3.99
C ILE A 27 12.18 11.85 -4.80
N ALA A 28 11.21 12.46 -5.48
CA ALA A 28 11.49 13.57 -6.38
C ALA A 28 11.59 14.93 -5.66
N ILE A 29 10.80 15.16 -4.59
CA ILE A 29 10.74 16.46 -3.90
C ILE A 29 11.67 16.48 -2.68
N VAL A 30 11.46 15.59 -1.71
CA VAL A 30 12.14 15.67 -0.40
C VAL A 30 13.47 14.91 -0.39
N ASN A 31 13.51 13.71 -0.97
CA ASN A 31 14.69 12.84 -1.14
C ASN A 31 15.57 12.63 0.12
N VAL A 32 14.97 12.66 1.32
CA VAL A 32 15.67 12.40 2.58
C VAL A 32 16.28 11.00 2.63
N GLY A 33 15.61 10.01 2.00
CA GLY A 33 16.10 8.63 1.93
C GLY A 33 17.42 8.48 1.18
N GLY A 34 17.75 9.41 0.27
CA GLY A 34 19.01 9.41 -0.47
C GLY A 34 20.20 9.99 0.30
N ILE A 35 19.99 10.54 1.49
CA ILE A 35 21.06 11.16 2.29
C ILE A 35 21.79 10.09 3.11
N ALA A 36 23.09 9.91 2.84
CA ALA A 36 23.90 8.88 3.51
C ALA A 36 24.39 9.31 4.91
N ASP A 37 24.73 10.59 5.09
CA ASP A 37 25.22 11.09 6.38
C ASP A 37 24.07 11.22 7.39
N PRO A 38 24.13 10.56 8.56
CA PRO A 38 23.03 10.55 9.53
C PRO A 38 22.69 11.94 10.10
N LEU A 39 23.68 12.82 10.29
CA LEU A 39 23.46 14.16 10.83
C LEU A 39 22.76 15.06 9.79
N GLN A 40 23.21 15.00 8.53
CA GLN A 40 22.57 15.70 7.42
C GLN A 40 21.15 15.17 7.17
N LYS A 41 20.94 13.85 7.29
CA LYS A 41 19.61 13.24 7.12
C LYS A 41 18.63 13.80 8.18
N VAL A 42 19.04 13.81 9.44
CA VAL A 42 18.21 14.40 10.52
C VAL A 42 17.94 15.88 10.28
N ALA A 43 18.94 16.65 9.83
CA ALA A 43 18.73 18.06 9.52
C ALA A 43 17.69 18.28 8.42
N ALA A 44 17.77 17.50 7.33
CA ALA A 44 16.81 17.56 6.24
C ALA A 44 15.40 17.12 6.68
N ILE A 45 15.29 16.16 7.61
CA ILE A 45 14.01 15.76 8.21
C ILE A 45 13.36 16.91 8.96
N VAL A 46 14.13 17.61 9.81
CA VAL A 46 13.59 18.74 10.59
C VAL A 46 13.22 19.90 9.67
N GLU A 47 14.03 20.20 8.67
CA GLU A 47 13.74 21.23 7.67
C GLU A 47 12.44 20.93 6.89
N ASN A 48 12.19 19.66 6.56
CA ASN A 48 11.03 19.23 5.77
C ASN A 48 9.89 18.63 6.62
N GLN A 49 9.92 18.80 7.94
CA GLN A 49 9.07 18.05 8.87
C GLN A 49 7.58 18.19 8.55
N GLY A 50 7.12 19.40 8.21
CA GLY A 50 5.72 19.64 7.85
C GLY A 50 5.28 18.84 6.62
N LEU A 51 6.07 18.85 5.55
CA LEU A 51 5.78 18.12 4.32
C LEU A 51 5.88 16.61 4.54
N LEU A 52 6.92 16.14 5.23
CA LEU A 52 7.08 14.73 5.58
C LEU A 52 5.91 14.22 6.42
N THR A 53 5.41 15.02 7.37
CA THR A 53 4.25 14.67 8.19
C THR A 53 3.00 14.50 7.33
N ALA A 54 2.74 15.45 6.43
CA ALA A 54 1.60 15.39 5.50
C ALA A 54 1.70 14.17 4.57
N LEU A 55 2.89 13.90 4.02
CA LEU A 55 3.12 12.73 3.17
C LEU A 55 2.82 11.45 3.94
N HIS A 56 3.37 11.24 5.14
CA HIS A 56 3.13 10.01 5.92
C HIS A 56 1.66 9.85 6.33
N LEU A 57 0.95 10.94 6.62
CA LEU A 57 -0.49 10.86 6.87
C LEU A 57 -1.28 10.41 5.64
N ILE A 58 -0.93 10.89 4.45
CA ILE A 58 -1.63 10.55 3.20
C ILE A 58 -1.28 9.13 2.75
N VAL A 59 0.01 8.83 2.64
CA VAL A 59 0.50 7.62 1.94
C VAL A 59 0.71 6.42 2.86
N TYR A 60 0.69 6.60 4.19
CA TYR A 60 0.72 5.48 5.14
C TYR A 60 -0.58 5.36 5.93
N VAL A 61 -0.99 6.43 6.64
CA VAL A 61 -2.13 6.33 7.57
C VAL A 61 -3.46 6.25 6.84
N ALA A 62 -3.75 7.22 5.97
CA ALA A 62 -4.97 7.23 5.18
C ALA A 62 -4.99 6.07 4.18
N TRP A 63 -3.85 5.77 3.55
CA TRP A 63 -3.63 4.59 2.69
C TRP A 63 -3.98 3.27 3.39
N GLY A 64 -3.44 3.01 4.58
CA GLY A 64 -3.75 1.78 5.29
C GLY A 64 -5.23 1.72 5.72
N ALA A 65 -5.84 2.85 6.07
CA ALA A 65 -7.26 2.90 6.41
C ALA A 65 -8.16 2.60 5.20
N THR A 66 -7.81 3.10 4.01
CA THR A 66 -8.54 2.78 2.77
C THR A 66 -8.31 1.33 2.33
N LEU A 67 -7.14 0.75 2.63
CA LEU A 67 -6.85 -0.65 2.32
C LEU A 67 -7.77 -1.59 3.10
N VAL A 68 -8.18 -1.24 4.33
CA VAL A 68 -9.19 -2.00 5.08
C VAL A 68 -10.50 -2.06 4.30
N VAL A 69 -10.97 -0.92 3.79
CA VAL A 69 -12.22 -0.84 3.01
C VAL A 69 -12.11 -1.68 1.74
N LEU A 70 -11.01 -1.55 1.01
CA LEU A 70 -10.74 -2.35 -0.19
C LEU A 70 -10.71 -3.85 0.12
N THR A 71 -10.01 -4.24 1.17
CA THR A 71 -9.84 -5.64 1.58
C THR A 71 -11.19 -6.28 1.94
N LEU A 72 -12.07 -5.56 2.64
CA LEU A 72 -13.41 -6.04 2.96
C LEU A 72 -14.32 -6.10 1.72
N ALA A 73 -14.21 -5.14 0.81
CA ALA A 73 -14.94 -5.19 -0.46
C ALA A 73 -14.51 -6.40 -1.31
N LEU A 74 -13.21 -6.69 -1.36
CA LEU A 74 -12.68 -7.86 -2.06
C LEU A 74 -13.07 -9.18 -1.39
N HIS A 75 -13.14 -9.20 -0.06
CA HIS A 75 -13.64 -10.34 0.70
C HIS A 75 -15.04 -10.75 0.23
N GLU A 76 -15.97 -9.80 0.12
CA GLU A 76 -17.31 -10.08 -0.40
C GLU A 76 -17.27 -10.50 -1.87
N ARG A 77 -16.49 -9.79 -2.69
CA ARG A 77 -16.42 -10.04 -4.14
C ARG A 77 -15.88 -11.41 -4.48
N LEU A 78 -15.02 -11.99 -3.62
CA LEU A 78 -14.37 -13.28 -3.85
C LEU A 78 -14.98 -14.43 -3.05
N ASP A 79 -16.23 -14.26 -2.60
CA ASP A 79 -16.97 -15.23 -1.80
C ASP A 79 -16.19 -15.70 -0.57
N GLY A 80 -15.65 -14.73 0.18
CA GLY A 80 -14.87 -14.96 1.40
C GLY A 80 -15.61 -15.72 2.50
N LYS A 81 -16.93 -15.91 2.41
CA LYS A 81 -17.63 -16.80 3.36
C LYS A 81 -17.34 -18.27 3.10
N ARG A 82 -17.14 -18.66 1.84
CA ARG A 82 -16.93 -20.05 1.41
C ARG A 82 -15.49 -20.34 1.01
N SER A 83 -14.80 -19.37 0.43
CA SER A 83 -13.43 -19.51 -0.02
C SER A 83 -12.43 -19.28 1.12
N ALA A 84 -11.83 -20.36 1.63
CA ALA A 84 -10.76 -20.28 2.62
C ALA A 84 -9.59 -19.41 2.13
N LEU A 85 -9.27 -19.50 0.84
CA LEU A 85 -8.21 -18.69 0.23
C LEU A 85 -8.53 -17.19 0.25
N ALA A 86 -9.76 -16.80 -0.07
CA ALA A 86 -10.18 -15.40 0.01
C ALA A 86 -10.18 -14.90 1.46
N ARG A 87 -10.55 -15.73 2.45
CA ARG A 87 -10.43 -15.40 3.88
C ARG A 87 -8.99 -15.15 4.31
N THR A 88 -8.07 -16.02 3.89
CA THR A 88 -6.65 -15.86 4.19
C THR A 88 -6.10 -14.60 3.53
N ALA A 89 -6.48 -14.33 2.28
CA ALA A 89 -6.14 -13.06 1.62
C ALA A 89 -6.66 -11.87 2.44
N THR A 90 -7.92 -11.88 2.88
CA THR A 90 -8.47 -10.82 3.74
C THR A 90 -7.65 -10.62 5.01
N ALA A 91 -7.26 -11.69 5.70
CA ALA A 91 -6.42 -11.58 6.90
C ALA A 91 -5.09 -10.87 6.60
N PHE A 92 -4.40 -11.25 5.53
CA PHE A 92 -3.15 -10.60 5.13
C PHE A 92 -3.35 -9.13 4.73
N GLY A 93 -4.44 -8.78 4.05
CA GLY A 93 -4.76 -7.39 3.71
C GLY A 93 -4.98 -6.51 4.93
N LEU A 94 -5.69 -7.04 5.95
CA LEU A 94 -5.90 -6.32 7.21
C LEU A 94 -4.62 -6.20 8.03
N ILE A 95 -3.78 -7.25 8.07
CA ILE A 95 -2.47 -7.19 8.72
C ILE A 95 -1.59 -6.13 8.06
N TRP A 96 -1.56 -6.11 6.73
CA TRP A 96 -0.77 -5.12 5.99
C TRP A 96 -1.25 -3.69 6.25
N ALA A 97 -2.57 -3.47 6.26
CA ALA A 97 -3.14 -2.18 6.62
C ALA A 97 -2.66 -1.68 7.99
N VAL A 98 -2.69 -2.55 9.02
CA VAL A 98 -2.22 -2.21 10.36
C VAL A 98 -0.72 -1.88 10.36
N LEU A 99 0.08 -2.68 9.66
CA LEU A 99 1.52 -2.49 9.58
C LEU A 99 1.89 -1.16 8.91
N VAL A 100 1.23 -0.79 7.81
CA VAL A 100 1.47 0.46 7.10
C VAL A 100 1.03 1.66 7.95
N ILE A 101 -0.13 1.60 8.62
CA ILE A 101 -0.57 2.65 9.56
C ILE A 101 0.46 2.82 10.68
N ALA A 102 0.86 1.72 11.32
CA ALA A 102 1.82 1.75 12.42
C ALA A 102 3.16 2.34 11.98
N SER A 103 3.66 1.95 10.80
CA SER A 103 4.87 2.50 10.19
C SER A 103 4.77 4.02 10.03
N GLY A 104 3.71 4.54 9.39
CA GLY A 104 3.50 5.98 9.24
C GLY A 104 3.40 6.76 10.56
N MET A 105 2.73 6.21 11.56
CA MET A 105 2.65 6.85 12.89
C MET A 105 4.00 6.88 13.60
N ILE A 106 4.77 5.78 13.53
CA ILE A 106 6.12 5.71 14.12
C ILE A 106 7.04 6.74 13.49
N TYR A 107 6.97 6.92 12.15
CA TYR A 107 7.76 7.95 11.48
C TYR A 107 7.38 9.35 11.97
N ASN A 108 6.09 9.67 12.03
CA ASN A 108 5.63 11.00 12.47
C ASN A 108 6.03 11.33 13.92
N VAL A 109 5.78 10.41 14.85
CA VAL A 109 6.18 10.59 16.27
C VAL A 109 7.69 10.60 16.42
N GLY A 110 8.38 9.77 15.63
CA GLY A 110 9.83 9.70 15.61
C GLY A 110 10.50 10.99 15.13
N MET A 111 9.97 11.63 14.09
CA MET A 111 10.44 12.93 13.62
C MET A 111 10.36 14.00 14.71
N GLU A 112 9.24 14.07 15.44
CA GLU A 112 9.08 15.02 16.54
C GLU A 112 10.11 14.79 17.66
N THR A 113 10.34 13.52 18.00
CA THR A 113 11.36 13.12 18.99
C THR A 113 12.74 13.60 18.58
N VAL A 114 13.10 13.37 17.31
CA VAL A 114 14.42 13.73 16.77
C VAL A 114 14.58 15.25 16.61
N ALA A 115 13.53 15.96 16.20
CA ALA A 115 13.51 17.41 16.12
C ALA A 115 13.79 18.07 17.50
N GLY A 116 13.22 17.52 18.57
CA GLY A 116 13.48 18.00 19.94
C GLY A 116 14.93 17.80 20.39
N LEU A 117 15.60 16.75 19.91
CA LEU A 117 17.00 16.46 20.25
C LEU A 117 18.01 17.21 19.39
N GLN A 118 17.67 17.52 18.14
CA GLN A 118 18.62 18.02 17.13
C GLN A 118 19.43 19.24 17.59
N ALA A 119 18.79 20.22 18.22
CA ALA A 119 19.43 21.49 18.58
C ALA A 119 20.48 21.36 19.71
N SER A 120 20.35 20.36 20.57
CA SER A 120 21.16 20.21 21.78
C SER A 120 22.04 18.96 21.78
N HIS A 121 21.60 17.89 21.11
CA HIS A 121 22.24 16.57 21.11
C HIS A 121 22.19 15.93 19.71
N PRO A 122 22.82 16.54 18.68
CA PRO A 122 22.67 16.11 17.28
C PRO A 122 23.11 14.66 17.01
N GLU A 123 24.19 14.18 17.66
CA GLU A 123 24.64 12.78 17.54
C GLU A 123 23.64 11.79 18.15
N GLN A 124 23.02 12.16 19.28
CA GLN A 124 21.96 11.37 19.89
C GLN A 124 20.72 11.33 19.00
N ALA A 125 20.35 12.48 18.42
CA ALA A 125 19.23 12.58 17.48
C ALA A 125 19.41 11.65 16.27
N ALA A 126 20.62 11.60 15.69
CA ALA A 126 20.94 10.69 14.60
C ALA A 126 20.87 9.21 15.02
N THR A 127 21.37 8.86 16.20
CA THR A 127 21.29 7.49 16.72
C THR A 127 19.85 7.05 16.94
N VAL A 128 19.03 7.92 17.54
CA VAL A 128 17.59 7.69 17.74
C VAL A 128 16.87 7.55 16.40
N TRP A 129 17.23 8.39 15.42
CA TRP A 129 16.66 8.29 14.07
C TRP A 129 16.96 6.95 13.39
N LEU A 130 18.19 6.43 13.48
CA LEU A 130 18.54 5.12 12.90
C LEU A 130 17.68 3.98 13.46
N ALA A 131 17.38 4.02 14.76
CA ALA A 131 16.51 3.04 15.40
C ALA A 131 15.05 3.18 14.90
N ILE A 132 14.53 4.40 14.85
CA ILE A 132 13.19 4.70 14.32
C ILE A 132 13.06 4.26 12.87
N GLU A 133 14.01 4.67 12.01
CA GLU A 133 14.04 4.35 10.58
C GLU A 133 14.08 2.83 10.36
N SER A 134 14.84 2.11 11.17
CA SER A 134 14.92 0.64 11.11
C SER A 134 13.57 -0.02 11.44
N VAL A 135 12.86 0.44 12.48
CA VAL A 135 11.53 -0.08 12.84
C VAL A 135 10.49 0.31 11.79
N PHE A 136 10.50 1.56 11.34
CA PHE A 136 9.65 2.07 10.26
C PHE A 136 9.77 1.19 9.00
N ASN A 137 11.00 0.94 8.56
CA ASN A 137 11.28 0.14 7.38
C ASN A 137 10.83 -1.31 7.55
N GLY A 138 11.11 -1.92 8.71
CA GLY A 138 10.77 -3.32 8.99
C GLY A 138 9.28 -3.62 9.08
N LEU A 139 8.45 -2.64 9.46
CA LEU A 139 7.00 -2.82 9.53
C LEU A 139 6.33 -2.72 8.17
N GLY A 140 6.83 -1.87 7.27
CA GLY A 140 6.19 -1.64 5.97
C GLY A 140 6.65 -0.38 5.26
N GLY A 141 7.60 0.38 5.82
CA GLY A 141 8.21 1.53 5.15
C GLY A 141 9.30 1.17 4.14
N GLY A 142 9.85 -0.05 4.22
CA GLY A 142 10.97 -0.49 3.38
C GLY A 142 10.87 -1.92 2.85
N VAL A 143 9.83 -2.68 3.24
CA VAL A 143 9.58 -4.04 2.74
C VAL A 143 8.11 -4.23 2.41
N GLU A 144 7.85 -5.00 1.35
CA GLU A 144 6.52 -5.16 0.75
C GLU A 144 5.99 -6.60 0.86
N VAL A 145 6.63 -7.43 1.69
CA VAL A 145 6.39 -8.88 1.76
C VAL A 145 4.92 -9.22 2.08
N VAL A 146 4.32 -8.51 3.04
CA VAL A 146 2.93 -8.77 3.47
C VAL A 146 1.94 -8.36 2.38
N GLY A 147 2.17 -7.21 1.73
CA GLY A 147 1.41 -6.78 0.57
C GLY A 147 1.57 -7.73 -0.62
N GLY A 148 2.77 -8.23 -0.85
CA GLY A 148 3.05 -9.24 -1.86
C GLY A 148 2.24 -10.52 -1.66
N ILE A 149 2.27 -11.06 -0.44
CA ILE A 149 1.46 -12.23 -0.07
C ILE A 149 -0.03 -11.96 -0.28
N TRP A 150 -0.52 -10.80 0.17
CA TRP A 150 -1.90 -10.38 -0.02
C TRP A 150 -2.33 -10.41 -1.49
N VAL A 151 -1.57 -9.75 -2.39
CA VAL A 151 -1.87 -9.70 -3.83
C VAL A 151 -1.80 -11.09 -4.48
N LEU A 152 -0.83 -11.94 -4.09
CA LEU A 152 -0.73 -13.31 -4.61
C LEU A 152 -1.97 -14.14 -4.25
N LEU A 153 -2.36 -14.15 -2.97
CA LEU A 153 -3.53 -14.89 -2.50
C LEU A 153 -4.81 -14.38 -3.17
N LEU A 154 -4.94 -13.05 -3.31
CA LEU A 154 -6.02 -12.41 -4.04
C LEU A 154 -6.10 -12.86 -5.50
N SER A 155 -4.95 -12.93 -6.16
CA SER A 155 -4.85 -13.30 -7.57
C SER A 155 -5.25 -14.76 -7.80
N VAL A 156 -4.80 -15.67 -6.93
CA VAL A 156 -5.22 -17.09 -6.98
C VAL A 156 -6.72 -17.21 -6.70
N ALA A 157 -7.25 -16.50 -5.71
CA ALA A 157 -8.68 -16.53 -5.38
C ALA A 157 -9.54 -15.96 -6.52
N GLY A 158 -9.12 -14.86 -7.12
CA GLY A 158 -9.81 -14.21 -8.23
C GLY A 158 -9.83 -15.03 -9.51
N LEU A 159 -8.73 -15.72 -9.84
CA LEU A 159 -8.70 -16.64 -10.98
C LEU A 159 -9.65 -17.83 -10.79
N ARG A 160 -9.84 -18.30 -9.56
CA ARG A 160 -10.77 -19.40 -9.23
C ARG A 160 -12.23 -18.96 -9.25
N SER A 161 -12.53 -17.74 -8.80
CA SER A 161 -13.92 -17.24 -8.73
C SER A 161 -14.43 -16.68 -10.06
N GLY A 162 -13.56 -16.14 -10.91
CA GLY A 162 -13.94 -15.52 -12.18
C GLY A 162 -14.62 -14.15 -12.05
N ASN A 163 -14.63 -13.55 -10.85
CA ASN A 163 -15.37 -12.30 -10.56
C ASN A 163 -14.64 -11.01 -10.98
N LEU A 164 -13.41 -11.13 -11.50
CA LEU A 164 -12.56 -10.05 -11.98
C LEU A 164 -11.79 -10.49 -13.24
N PRO A 165 -11.29 -9.56 -14.06
CA PRO A 165 -10.56 -9.89 -15.28
C PRO A 165 -9.34 -10.77 -15.01
N ARG A 166 -9.17 -11.88 -15.73
CA ARG A 166 -8.01 -12.78 -15.55
C ARG A 166 -6.67 -12.07 -15.71
N ALA A 167 -6.57 -11.15 -16.66
CA ALA A 167 -5.35 -10.38 -16.90
C ALA A 167 -4.90 -9.54 -15.69
N LEU A 168 -5.85 -9.02 -14.90
CA LEU A 168 -5.55 -8.31 -13.65
C LEU A 168 -4.84 -9.23 -12.63
N HIS A 169 -5.21 -10.51 -12.59
CA HIS A 169 -4.60 -11.48 -11.67
C HIS A 169 -3.23 -11.98 -12.15
N TYR A 170 -2.99 -12.04 -13.47
CA TYR A 170 -1.64 -12.30 -13.98
C TYR A 170 -0.68 -11.15 -13.68
N LEU A 171 -1.14 -9.89 -13.82
CA LEU A 171 -0.40 -8.74 -13.31
C LEU A 171 -0.19 -8.86 -11.79
N GLY A 172 -1.22 -9.28 -11.05
CA GLY A 172 -1.12 -9.51 -9.60
C GLY A 172 -0.08 -10.55 -9.20
N TYR A 173 0.22 -11.56 -10.04
CA TYR A 173 1.34 -12.46 -9.78
C TYR A 173 2.69 -11.75 -9.88
N LEU A 174 2.89 -10.89 -10.88
CA LEU A 174 4.11 -10.09 -11.01
C LEU A 174 4.29 -9.17 -9.80
N VAL A 175 3.24 -8.41 -9.47
CA VAL A 175 3.20 -7.50 -8.31
C VAL A 175 3.51 -8.28 -7.04
N GLY A 176 2.75 -9.35 -6.80
CA GLY A 176 2.85 -10.13 -5.59
C GLY A 176 4.22 -10.80 -5.41
N ALA A 177 4.81 -11.32 -6.49
CA ALA A 177 6.15 -11.89 -6.47
C ALA A 177 7.21 -10.83 -6.16
N ALA A 178 7.13 -9.65 -6.78
CA ALA A 178 8.04 -8.54 -6.47
C ALA A 178 7.95 -8.15 -4.99
N GLY A 179 6.73 -8.07 -4.44
CA GLY A 179 6.51 -7.79 -3.03
C GLY A 179 7.15 -8.83 -2.10
N VAL A 180 6.97 -10.12 -2.39
CA VAL A 180 7.59 -11.20 -1.59
C VAL A 180 9.12 -11.17 -1.66
N VAL A 181 9.68 -10.92 -2.84
CA VAL A 181 11.14 -10.88 -3.05
C VAL A 181 11.79 -9.66 -2.39
N SER A 182 11.03 -8.59 -2.10
CA SER A 182 11.55 -7.36 -1.47
C SER A 182 12.26 -7.58 -0.12
N VAL A 183 11.98 -8.68 0.58
CA VAL A 183 12.66 -9.01 1.85
C VAL A 183 14.10 -9.49 1.64
N VAL A 184 14.47 -9.90 0.43
CA VAL A 184 15.81 -10.39 0.10
C VAL A 184 16.75 -9.18 -0.06
N PRO A 185 17.76 -9.00 0.81
CA PRO A 185 18.56 -7.76 0.81
C PRO A 185 19.21 -7.42 -0.53
N ALA A 186 19.71 -8.43 -1.25
CA ALA A 186 20.36 -8.24 -2.55
C ALA A 186 19.40 -7.77 -3.67
N LEU A 187 18.08 -7.91 -3.48
CA LEU A 187 17.05 -7.59 -4.46
C LEU A 187 16.03 -6.57 -3.93
N ALA A 188 16.19 -6.07 -2.71
CA ALA A 188 15.18 -5.31 -1.99
C ALA A 188 14.75 -4.05 -2.76
N GLU A 189 15.71 -3.22 -3.17
CA GLU A 189 15.45 -1.94 -3.84
C GLU A 189 14.74 -2.12 -5.20
N ILE A 190 15.26 -3.02 -6.04
CA ILE A 190 14.69 -3.30 -7.37
C ILE A 190 13.29 -3.91 -7.23
N SER A 191 13.12 -4.83 -6.28
CA SER A 191 11.84 -5.52 -6.08
C SER A 191 10.78 -4.62 -5.46
N ALA A 192 11.16 -3.74 -4.52
CA ALA A 192 10.27 -2.73 -3.94
C ALA A 192 9.84 -1.70 -5.01
N SER A 193 10.78 -1.26 -5.86
CA SER A 193 10.47 -0.37 -6.99
C SER A 193 9.52 -1.03 -7.98
N LEU A 194 9.79 -2.29 -8.34
CA LEU A 194 8.94 -3.06 -9.24
C LEU A 194 7.54 -3.26 -8.63
N PHE A 195 7.47 -3.61 -7.34
CA PHE A 195 6.22 -3.70 -6.59
C PHE A 195 5.45 -2.39 -6.69
N GLY A 196 6.00 -1.26 -6.22
CA GLY A 196 5.31 0.03 -6.21
C GLY A 196 4.81 0.46 -7.59
N LEU A 197 5.65 0.37 -8.63
CA LEU A 197 5.28 0.78 -9.99
C LEU A 197 4.18 -0.10 -10.60
N THR A 198 4.29 -1.43 -10.46
CA THR A 198 3.28 -2.36 -10.99
C THR A 198 2.00 -2.32 -10.15
N GLN A 199 2.12 -2.06 -8.85
CA GLN A 199 1.02 -1.93 -7.92
C GLN A 199 0.13 -0.71 -8.23
N ILE A 200 0.70 0.41 -8.68
CA ILE A 200 -0.09 1.57 -9.18
C ILE A 200 -1.03 1.13 -10.29
N VAL A 201 -0.49 0.46 -11.31
CA VAL A 201 -1.26 -0.02 -12.47
C VAL A 201 -2.32 -1.02 -12.02
N TRP A 202 -1.94 -1.92 -11.11
CA TRP A 202 -2.83 -2.95 -10.58
C TRP A 202 -4.00 -2.34 -9.79
N PHE A 203 -3.74 -1.41 -8.88
CA PHE A 203 -4.78 -0.73 -8.09
C PHE A 203 -5.71 0.11 -8.97
N ALA A 204 -5.15 0.88 -9.91
CA ALA A 204 -5.94 1.68 -10.83
C ALA A 204 -6.89 0.80 -11.66
N TRP A 205 -6.37 -0.30 -12.21
CA TRP A 205 -7.17 -1.25 -12.97
C TRP A 205 -8.21 -1.95 -12.09
N LEU A 206 -7.84 -2.41 -10.91
CA LEU A 206 -8.76 -3.03 -9.96
C LEU A 206 -9.91 -2.08 -9.61
N GLY A 207 -9.61 -0.82 -9.30
CA GLY A 207 -10.61 0.19 -8.97
C GLY A 207 -11.61 0.41 -10.10
N VAL A 208 -11.11 0.58 -11.34
CA VAL A 208 -11.97 0.70 -12.52
C VAL A 208 -12.81 -0.56 -12.75
N ALA A 209 -12.22 -1.75 -12.63
CA ALA A 209 -12.93 -3.02 -12.80
C ALA A 209 -14.03 -3.22 -11.74
N MET A 210 -13.77 -2.77 -10.51
CA MET A 210 -14.74 -2.85 -9.43
C MET A 210 -15.93 -1.92 -9.67
N LEU A 211 -15.69 -0.70 -10.15
CA LEU A 211 -16.72 0.29 -10.44
C LEU A 211 -17.57 -0.06 -11.68
N ARG A 212 -16.94 -0.59 -12.75
CA ARG A 212 -17.63 -0.97 -13.99
C ARG A 212 -18.50 -2.23 -13.87
N GLY A 213 -18.13 -3.18 -13.01
CA GLY A 213 -18.92 -4.40 -12.78
C GLY A 213 -20.33 -4.14 -12.25
N GLY A 214 -20.63 -2.91 -11.80
CA GLY A 214 -21.97 -2.47 -11.43
C GLY A 214 -22.92 -2.22 -12.62
N GLU A 215 -22.39 -1.78 -13.77
CA GLU A 215 -23.19 -1.37 -14.93
C GLU A 215 -23.63 -2.59 -15.77
N THR A 216 -22.75 -3.57 -15.94
CA THR A 216 -23.04 -4.77 -16.76
C THR A 216 -24.17 -5.63 -16.17
N ALA A 217 -24.29 -5.69 -14.83
CA ALA A 217 -25.37 -6.41 -14.16
C ALA A 217 -26.73 -5.70 -14.27
N VAL A 218 -26.74 -4.36 -14.29
CA VAL A 218 -27.95 -3.55 -14.47
C VAL A 218 -28.43 -3.64 -15.92
N GLN A 219 -27.52 -3.59 -16.89
CA GLN A 219 -27.87 -3.71 -18.31
C GLN A 219 -28.39 -5.11 -18.67
N LYS A 220 -27.83 -6.17 -18.06
CA LYS A 220 -28.33 -7.55 -18.21
C LYS A 220 -29.69 -7.78 -17.54
N ALA A 221 -30.07 -6.96 -16.55
CA ALA A 221 -31.38 -7.01 -15.91
C ALA A 221 -32.46 -6.19 -16.65
N ILE A 222 -32.05 -5.17 -17.41
CA ILE A 222 -32.96 -4.31 -18.19
C ILE A 222 -33.26 -4.90 -19.59
N THR A 223 -32.45 -5.83 -20.06
CA THR A 223 -32.70 -6.56 -21.32
C THR A 223 -33.37 -7.89 -20.97
N PRO A 224 -34.72 -8.02 -21.00
CA PRO A 224 -35.33 -9.32 -20.84
C PRO A 224 -34.87 -10.20 -22.00
N ALA A 225 -34.50 -11.45 -21.69
CA ALA A 225 -34.14 -12.44 -22.68
C ALA A 225 -35.36 -12.73 -23.57
N PHE A 226 -35.43 -12.03 -24.70
CA PHE A 226 -36.21 -12.41 -25.86
C PHE A 226 -35.25 -12.46 -27.04
N GLU A 227 -34.45 -13.52 -27.06
CA GLU A 227 -34.03 -14.25 -28.27
C GLU A 227 -34.04 -15.74 -27.96
#